data_AF-A0A9D0XS60-F1
#
_entry.id   AF-A0A9D0XS60-F1
#
_cell.length_a   1.000
_cell.length_b   1.000
_cell.length_c   1.000
_cell.angle_alpha   90.00
_cell.angle_beta   90.00
_cell.angle_gamma   90.00
#
_symmetry.space_group_name_H-M   'P 1'
#
loop_
_entity.id
_entity.type
_entity.pdbx_description
1 polymer ?
#
loop_
_entity_poly.entity_id
_entity_poly.type
_entity_poly.pdbx_seq_one_letter_code
_entity_poly.pdbx_strand_id
1 'polypeptide(L)' 'MNIDDYNNIRHSLLENNCEELLILEQTTSKVLINALLTISSKIKEDFNSATKLRPFWEEYAPVQRGHKPRGEAFP' A
#
# COMPACT_ATOMS: atom_id res chain seq x y z
N MET A 1 -18.47 -2.58 22.94
CA MET A 1 -19.34 -2.52 21.76
C MET A 1 -19.88 -3.92 21.53
N ASN A 2 -21.18 -4.09 21.66
CA ASN A 2 -21.87 -5.35 21.36
C ASN A 2 -21.90 -5.56 19.83
N ILE A 3 -22.02 -6.82 19.37
CA ILE A 3 -22.26 -7.14 17.96
C ILE A 3 -23.52 -6.47 17.41
N ASP A 4 -24.56 -6.30 18.24
CA ASP A 4 -25.78 -5.59 17.83
C ASP A 4 -25.51 -4.11 17.60
N ASP A 5 -24.70 -3.47 18.46
CA ASP A 5 -24.30 -2.07 18.29
C ASP A 5 -23.53 -1.88 16.97
N TYR A 6 -22.59 -2.80 16.68
CA TYR A 6 -21.83 -2.79 15.44
C TYR A 6 -22.73 -2.93 14.22
N ASN A 7 -23.67 -3.88 14.25
CA ASN A 7 -24.59 -4.13 13.13
C ASN A 7 -25.52 -2.93 12.88
N ASN A 8 -26.02 -2.29 13.94
CA ASN A 8 -26.85 -1.10 13.84
C ASN A 8 -26.10 0.08 13.23
N ILE A 9 -24.86 0.33 13.69
CA ILE A 9 -24.00 1.39 13.13
C ILE A 9 -23.69 1.10 11.66
N ARG A 10 -23.30 -0.15 11.34
CA ARG A 10 -23.02 -0.56 9.96
C ARG A 10 -24.22 -0.36 9.05
N HIS A 11 -25.41 -0.76 9.49
CA HIS A 11 -26.64 -0.60 8.71
C HIS A 11 -26.96 0.87 8.45
N SER A 12 -26.88 1.71 9.49
CA SER A 12 -27.07 3.16 9.36
C SER A 12 -26.07 3.79 8.39
N LEU A 13 -24.79 3.39 8.46
CA LEU A 13 -23.76 3.91 7.58
C LEU A 13 -23.98 3.51 6.11
N LEU A 14 -24.45 2.29 5.86
CA LEU A 14 -24.66 1.78 4.51
C LEU A 14 -25.93 2.31 3.85
N GLU A 15 -27.00 2.53 4.63
CA GLU A 15 -28.27 3.01 4.07
C GLU A 15 -28.34 4.52 3.95
N ASN A 16 -27.76 5.26 4.91
CA ASN A 16 -27.96 6.71 5.00
C ASN A 16 -26.71 7.54 4.70
N ASN A 17 -25.50 6.98 4.87
CA ASN A 17 -24.24 7.74 4.82
C ASN A 17 -23.22 7.14 3.83
N CYS A 18 -23.67 6.28 2.91
CA CYS A 18 -22.79 5.61 1.95
C CYS A 18 -22.01 6.63 1.09
N GLU A 19 -22.66 7.73 0.69
CA GLU A 19 -22.02 8.80 -0.07
C GLU A 19 -20.91 9.51 0.71
N GLU A 20 -21.12 9.78 2.00
CA GLU A 20 -20.10 10.39 2.87
C GLU A 20 -18.88 9.48 3.04
N LEU A 21 -19.10 8.16 3.14
CA LEU A 21 -18.01 7.17 3.17
C LEU A 21 -17.20 7.20 1.89
N LEU A 22 -17.86 7.23 0.72
CA LEU A 22 -17.18 7.33 -0.57
C LEU A 22 -16.40 8.64 -0.71
N ILE A 23 -16.98 9.77 -0.26
CA ILE A 23 -16.29 11.07 -0.25
C ILE A 23 -15.05 11.02 0.65
N LEU A 24 -15.16 10.40 1.83
CA LEU A 24 -14.03 10.23 2.74
C LEU A 24 -12.92 9.38 2.11
N GLU A 25 -13.26 8.25 1.50
CA GLU A 25 -12.31 7.38 0.81
C GLU A 25 -11.59 8.11 -0.34
N GLN A 26 -12.35 8.82 -1.17
CA GLN A 26 -11.80 9.61 -2.28
C GLN A 26 -10.90 10.74 -1.78
N THR A 27 -11.31 11.44 -0.72
CA THR A 27 -10.56 12.56 -0.16
C THR A 27 -9.26 12.07 0.46
N THR A 28 -9.32 11.00 1.23
CA THR A 28 -8.15 10.35 1.84
C THR A 28 -7.19 9.86 0.76
N SER A 29 -7.71 9.21 -0.29
CA SER A 29 -6.91 8.75 -1.43
C SER A 29 -6.22 9.91 -2.16
N LYS A 30 -6.93 11.02 -2.40
CA LYS A 30 -6.35 12.23 -3.01
C LYS A 30 -5.23 12.82 -2.16
N VAL A 31 -5.41 12.89 -0.84
CA VAL A 31 -4.37 13.37 0.08
C VAL A 31 -3.11 12.50 -0.02
N LEU A 32 -3.27 11.18 0.00
CA LEU A 32 -2.14 10.24 -0.14
C LEU A 32 -1.45 10.38 -1.50
N ILE A 33 -2.21 10.46 -2.59
CA ILE A 33 -1.64 10.62 -3.94
C ILE A 33 -0.86 11.94 -4.03
N ASN A 34 -1.41 13.04 -3.53
CA ASN A 34 -0.72 14.32 -3.56
C ASN A 34 0.59 14.28 -2.75
N ALA A 35 0.56 13.68 -1.56
CA ALA A 35 1.77 13.51 -0.76
C ALA A 35 2.84 12.66 -1.49
N LEU A 36 2.43 11.57 -2.15
CA LEU A 36 3.33 10.73 -2.94
C LEU A 36 3.91 11.49 -4.14
N LEU A 37 3.10 12.28 -4.84
CA LEU A 37 3.55 13.07 -5.99
C LEU A 37 4.60 14.10 -5.57
N THR A 38 4.39 14.80 -4.45
CA THR A 38 5.33 15.80 -3.93
C THR A 38 6.72 15.22 -3.64
N ILE A 39 6.81 13.96 -3.23
CA ILE A 39 8.09 13.33 -2.86
C ILE A 39 8.54 12.22 -3.84
N SER A 40 7.82 12.06 -4.95
CA SER A 40 7.98 10.96 -5.91
C SER A 40 9.41 10.81 -6.45
N SER A 41 10.09 11.92 -6.73
CA SER A 41 11.48 11.91 -7.21
C SER A 41 12.42 11.27 -6.20
N LYS A 42 12.26 11.62 -4.91
CA LYS A 42 13.09 11.08 -3.83
C LYS A 42 12.78 9.60 -3.59
N ILE A 43 11.49 9.22 -3.57
CA ILE A 43 11.09 7.80 -3.49
C ILE A 43 11.77 7.00 -4.60
N LYS A 44 11.75 7.50 -5.84
CA LYS A 44 12.38 6.84 -6.99
C LYS A 44 13.89 6.74 -6.82
N GLU A 45 14.54 7.78 -6.36
CA GLU A 45 15.98 7.78 -6.12
C GLU A 45 16.39 6.75 -5.05
N ASP A 46 15.73 6.81 -3.89
CA ASP A 46 15.96 5.91 -2.77
C ASP A 46 15.66 4.46 -3.17
N PHE A 47 14.57 4.20 -3.88
CA PHE A 47 14.22 2.87 -4.41
C PHE A 47 15.29 2.34 -5.38
N ASN A 48 15.70 3.16 -6.35
CA ASN A 48 16.71 2.75 -7.33
C ASN A 48 18.11 2.59 -6.71
N SER A 49 18.37 3.21 -5.55
CA SER A 49 19.63 3.05 -4.84
C SER A 49 19.90 1.59 -4.44
N ALA A 50 18.85 0.81 -4.17
CA ALA A 50 18.98 -0.62 -3.87
C ALA A 50 19.69 -1.37 -5.02
N THR A 51 19.32 -1.10 -6.27
CA THR A 51 19.97 -1.67 -7.45
C THR A 51 21.40 -1.17 -7.61
N LYS A 52 21.67 0.10 -7.32
CA LYS A 52 23.06 0.63 -7.35
C LYS A 52 23.95 -0.05 -6.31
N LEU A 53 23.38 -0.41 -5.16
CA LEU A 53 24.06 -1.09 -4.06
C LEU A 53 24.06 -2.61 -4.18
N ARG A 54 23.61 -3.16 -5.32
CA ARG A 54 23.57 -4.62 -5.57
C ARG A 54 24.87 -5.35 -5.19
N PRO A 55 26.07 -4.84 -5.50
CA PRO A 55 27.32 -5.52 -5.12
C PRO A 55 27.49 -5.77 -3.62
N PHE A 56 26.75 -5.07 -2.74
CA PHE A 56 26.84 -5.23 -1.30
C PHE A 56 25.91 -6.30 -0.73
N TRP A 57 24.85 -6.69 -1.46
CA TRP A 57 23.82 -7.58 -0.93
C TRP A 57 23.50 -8.78 -1.83
N GLU A 58 23.96 -8.81 -3.08
CA GLU A 58 23.61 -9.86 -4.05
C GLU A 58 24.00 -11.27 -3.58
N GLU A 59 25.17 -11.42 -2.93
CA GLU A 59 25.63 -12.68 -2.34
C GLU A 59 24.78 -13.16 -1.15
N TYR A 60 24.00 -12.25 -0.56
CA TYR A 60 23.12 -12.50 0.59
C TYR A 60 21.66 -12.19 0.24
N ALA A 61 21.31 -12.26 -1.03
CA ALA A 61 19.99 -11.85 -1.50
C ALA A 61 18.86 -12.67 -0.85
N PRO A 62 17.66 -12.08 -0.67
CA PRO A 62 16.52 -12.81 -0.14
C PRO A 62 16.22 -14.08 -0.93
N VAL A 63 15.91 -15.16 -0.21
CA VAL A 63 15.62 -16.46 -0.82
C VAL A 63 14.35 -16.37 -1.66
N GLN A 64 14.41 -16.93 -2.87
CA GLN A 64 13.25 -17.09 -3.75
C GLN A 64 12.15 -17.89 -3.04
N ARG A 65 10.90 -17.42 -3.14
CA ARG A 65 9.74 -18.07 -2.53
C ARG A 65 8.55 -18.17 -3.49
N GLY A 66 7.65 -19.11 -3.23
CA GLY A 66 6.45 -19.35 -4.04
C GLY A 66 6.57 -20.57 -4.96
N HIS A 67 5.59 -20.73 -5.86
CA HIS A 67 5.53 -21.90 -6.74
C HIS A 67 6.45 -21.72 -7.96
N LYS A 68 7.44 -22.63 -8.11
CA LYS A 68 8.36 -22.70 -9.26
C LYS A 68 8.99 -21.34 -9.64
N PRO A 69 9.79 -20.72 -8.76
CA PRO A 69 10.46 -19.47 -9.08
C PRO A 69 11.45 -19.65 -10.25
N ARG A 70 11.51 -18.66 -11.14
CA ARG A 70 12.41 -18.67 -12.31
C ARG A 70 13.86 -18.29 -11.98
N GLY A 71 14.10 -17.67 -10.82
CA GLY A 71 15.43 -17.25 -10.37
C GLY A 71 15.97 -15.96 -11.03
N GLU A 72 15.20 -15.32 -11.91
CA GLU A 72 15.63 -14.13 -12.66
C GLU A 72 15.39 -12.80 -11.92
N ALA A 73 14.59 -12.80 -10.86
CA ALA A 73 14.16 -11.60 -10.15
C ALA A 73 14.51 -11.70 -8.67
N PHE A 74 15.05 -10.64 -8.07
CA PHE A 74 15.24 -10.58 -6.62
C PHE A 74 13.91 -10.25 -5.92
N PRO A 75 13.58 -10.93 -4.79
CA PRO A 75 12.40 -10.61 -4.00
C PRO A 75 12.49 -9.22 -3.34
#